data_AF-A0A1W6LR55-F1
#
_entry.id   AF-A0A1W6LR55-F1
#
_cell.length_a   1.000
_cell.length_b   1.000
_cell.length_c   1.000
_cell.angle_alpha   90.00
_cell.angle_beta   90.00
_cell.angle_gamma   90.00
#
_symmetry.space_group_name_H-M   'P 1'
#
loop_
_entity.id
_entity.type
_entity.pdbx_description
1 polymer ?
#
loop_
_entity_poly.entity_id
_entity_poly.type
_entity_poly.pdbx_seq_one_letter_code
_entity_poly.pdbx_strand_id
1 'polypeptide(L)' 'MTLVYMNIIMAFTVALAGLLMYRSHLMSSLLCLEGMMLALFVMSTLIILNTHFTLANMMPIILLVFAACEAALGL' A
#
# COMPACT_ATOMS: atom_id res chain seq x y z
N MET A 1 -16.27 -0.77 10.80
CA MET A 1 -15.65 -0.86 9.46
C MET A 1 -15.06 0.47 9.00
N THR A 2 -15.76 1.61 9.15
CA THR A 2 -15.27 2.96 8.73
C THR A 2 -14.04 3.48 9.47
N LEU A 3 -13.92 3.26 10.78
CA LEU A 3 -12.74 3.71 11.55
C LEU A 3 -11.42 3.11 11.07
N VAL A 4 -11.42 1.85 10.64
CA VAL A 4 -10.22 1.18 10.13
C VAL A 4 -9.82 1.79 8.78
N TYR A 5 -10.78 2.09 7.91
CA TYR A 5 -10.51 2.78 6.65
C TYR A 5 -9.90 4.17 6.88
N MET A 6 -10.39 4.94 7.86
CA MET A 6 -9.79 6.24 8.21
C MET A 6 -8.33 6.08 8.65
N ASN A 7 -8.01 5.10 9.48
CA ASN A 7 -6.63 4.84 9.92
C ASN A 7 -5.72 4.41 8.76
N ILE A 8 -6.21 3.60 7.82
CA ILE A 8 -5.43 3.18 6.65
C ILE A 8 -5.22 4.34 5.68
N ILE A 9 -6.21 5.20 5.48
CA ILE A 9 -6.06 6.42 4.67
C ILE A 9 -5.03 7.34 5.31
N MET A 10 -5.06 7.51 6.64
CA MET A 10 -4.03 8.27 7.37
C MET A 10 -2.63 7.65 7.23
N ALA A 11 -2.51 6.32 7.28
CA ALA A 11 -1.22 5.66 7.03
C ALA A 11 -0.71 5.91 5.61
N PHE A 12 -1.59 5.86 4.60
CA PHE A 12 -1.26 6.15 3.21
C PHE A 12 -0.82 7.62 3.03
N THR A 13 -1.51 8.58 3.63
CA THR A 13 -1.14 10.00 3.52
C THR A 13 0.17 10.32 4.23
N VAL A 14 0.47 9.67 5.35
CA VAL A 14 1.77 9.81 6.04
C VAL A 14 2.91 9.23 5.19
N ALA A 15 2.72 8.06 4.59
CA ALA A 15 3.72 7.46 3.70
C ALA A 15 3.93 8.30 2.42
N LEU A 16 2.85 8.86 1.86
CA LEU A 16 2.91 9.78 0.72
C LEU A 16 3.66 11.07 1.08
N ALA A 17 3.36 11.66 2.24
CA ALA A 17 4.07 12.83 2.74
C ALA A 17 5.56 12.53 2.97
N GLY A 18 5.90 11.34 3.47
CA GLY A 18 7.28 10.89 3.64
C GLY A 18 8.04 10.75 2.31
N LEU A 19 7.37 10.30 1.25
CA LEU A 19 7.95 10.22 -0.09
C LEU A 19 8.18 11.60 -0.70
N LEU A 20 7.18 12.49 -0.62
CA LEU A 20 7.28 13.86 -1.16
C LEU A 20 8.34 14.69 -0.45
N MET A 21 8.54 14.45 0.84
CA MET A 21 9.57 15.07 1.68
C MET A 21 10.90 14.32 1.51
N TYR A 22 11.44 14.32 0.28
CA TYR A 22 12.67 13.63 -0.07
C TYR A 22 13.80 13.95 0.92
N ARG A 23 14.21 12.93 1.68
CA ARG A 23 15.48 12.91 2.41
C ARG A 23 16.59 12.48 1.45
N SER A 24 17.84 12.81 1.77
CA SER A 24 19.03 12.50 0.96
C SER A 24 19.23 11.01 0.66
N HIS A 25 18.56 10.10 1.37
CA HIS A 25 18.70 8.66 1.20
C HIS A 25 17.55 8.06 0.37
N LEU A 26 17.87 7.60 -0.84
CA LEU A 26 16.95 6.91 -1.74
C LEU A 26 16.29 5.67 -1.10
N MET A 27 17.02 4.97 -0.21
CA MET A 27 16.49 3.83 0.54
C MET A 27 15.28 4.20 1.41
N SER A 28 15.24 5.42 1.95
CA SER A 28 14.11 5.86 2.77
C SER A 28 12.85 6.14 1.94
N SER A 29 13.00 6.62 0.70
CA SER A 29 11.87 6.77 -0.24
C SER A 29 11.34 5.43 -0.73
N LEU A 30 12.20 4.42 -0.94
CA LEU A 30 11.77 3.06 -1.30
C LEU A 30 10.95 2.41 -0.19
N LEU A 31 11.37 2.56 1.07
CA LEU A 31 10.58 2.09 2.22
C LEU A 31 9.22 2.81 2.34
N CYS A 32 9.15 4.10 1.99
CA CYS A 32 7.88 4.83 1.94
C CYS A 32 6.96 4.30 0.82
N LEU A 33 7.53 3.95 -0.35
CA LEU A 33 6.79 3.27 -1.43
C LEU A 33 6.23 1.93 -0.98
N GLU A 34 7.04 1.09 -0.33
CA GLU A 34 6.58 -0.19 0.22
C GLU A 34 5.45 0.01 1.24
N GLY A 35 5.56 1.03 2.11
CA GLY A 35 4.53 1.40 3.06
C GLY A 35 3.20 1.82 2.41
N MET A 36 3.24 2.56 1.31
CA MET A 36 2.04 2.92 0.53
C MET A 36 1.38 1.68 -0.10
N MET A 37 2.17 0.78 -0.68
CA MET A 37 1.66 -0.46 -1.30
C MET A 37 1.01 -1.38 -0.25
N LEU A 38 1.58 -1.45 0.95
CA LEU A 38 1.00 -2.17 2.08
C LEU A 38 -0.34 -1.58 2.52
N ALA A 39 -0.47 -0.25 2.60
CA ALA A 39 -1.74 0.40 2.94
C ALA A 39 -2.84 0.11 1.91
N LEU A 40 -2.51 0.12 0.61
CA LEU A 40 -3.43 -0.23 -0.47
C LEU A 40 -3.83 -1.72 -0.44
N PHE A 41 -2.89 -2.60 -0.11
CA PHE A 41 -3.18 -4.02 0.09
C PHE A 41 -4.17 -4.24 1.25
N VAL A 42 -3.95 -3.61 2.41
CA VAL A 42 -4.86 -3.76 3.55
C VAL A 42 -6.23 -3.14 3.25
N MET A 43 -6.29 -2.00 2.57
CA MET A 43 -7.57 -1.40 2.18
C MET A 43 -8.37 -2.32 1.22
N SER A 44 -7.72 -2.83 0.18
CA SER A 44 -8.37 -3.69 -0.82
C SER A 44 -8.85 -5.02 -0.20
N THR A 45 -8.01 -5.68 0.60
CA THR A 45 -8.40 -6.91 1.31
C THR A 45 -9.59 -6.68 2.24
N LEU A 46 -9.62 -5.59 3.00
CA LEU A 46 -10.76 -5.26 3.86
C LEU A 46 -12.04 -5.02 3.05
N ILE A 47 -11.97 -4.33 1.91
CA ILE A 47 -13.15 -4.09 1.05
C ILE A 47 -13.70 -5.40 0.50
N ILE A 48 -12.81 -6.28 0.03
CA ILE A 48 -13.20 -7.56 -0.57
C ILE A 48 -13.82 -8.48 0.49
N LEU A 49 -13.22 -8.55 1.68
CA LEU A 49 -13.75 -9.33 2.79
C LEU A 49 -15.10 -8.79 3.29
N ASN A 50 -15.27 -7.47 3.36
CA ASN A 50 -16.54 -6.85 3.78
C ASN A 50 -17.68 -7.05 2.77
N THR A 51 -17.36 -7.06 1.47
CA THR A 51 -18.35 -7.24 0.40
C THR A 51 -18.57 -8.70 0.01
N HIS A 52 -17.87 -9.64 0.67
CA HIS A 52 -17.87 -11.07 0.37
C HIS A 52 -17.66 -11.40 -1.12
N PHE A 53 -16.88 -10.57 -1.82
CA PHE A 53 -16.68 -10.71 -3.26
C PHE A 53 -15.48 -11.63 -3.55
N THR A 54 -15.72 -12.94 -3.51
CA THR A 54 -14.67 -13.98 -3.59
C THR A 54 -13.83 -13.94 -4.86
N LEU A 55 -14.38 -13.45 -5.98
CA LEU A 55 -13.68 -13.31 -7.25
C LEU A 55 -12.57 -12.26 -7.22
N ALA A 56 -12.72 -11.18 -6.44
CA ALA A 56 -11.66 -10.16 -6.32
C ALA A 56 -10.57 -10.53 -5.33
N ASN A 57 -10.62 -11.67 -4.64
CA ASN A 57 -9.53 -12.09 -3.73
C ASN A 57 -8.17 -12.22 -4.43
N MET A 58 -8.15 -12.38 -5.76
CA MET A 58 -6.91 -12.39 -6.54
C MET A 58 -6.31 -10.98 -6.72
N MET A 59 -7.12 -9.92 -6.63
CA MET A 59 -6.69 -8.53 -6.89
C MET A 59 -5.60 -8.04 -5.94
N PRO A 60 -5.68 -8.22 -4.60
CA PRO A 60 -4.61 -7.81 -3.68
C PRO A 60 -3.31 -8.56 -3.92
N ILE A 61 -3.37 -9.83 -4.37
CA ILE A 61 -2.19 -10.65 -4.66
C ILE A 61 -1.48 -10.10 -5.90
N ILE A 62 -2.23 -9.79 -6.96
CA ILE A 62 -1.68 -9.18 -8.18
C ILE A 62 -1.02 -7.84 -7.83
N LEU A 63 -1.66 -7.01 -6.99
CA LEU A 63 -1.10 -5.74 -6.53
C LEU A 63 0.24 -5.94 -5.81
N LEU A 64 0.35 -6.95 -4.95
CA LEU A 64 1.58 -7.24 -4.20
C LEU A 64 2.73 -7.71 -5.11
N VAL A 65 2.43 -8.49 -6.15
CA VAL A 65 3.45 -8.94 -7.12
C VAL A 65 4.04 -7.77 -7.89
N PHE A 66 3.19 -6.86 -8.41
CA PHE A 66 3.69 -5.67 -9.09
C PHE A 66 4.47 -4.75 -8.15
N ALA A 67 4.06 -4.62 -6.88
CA ALA A 67 4.80 -3.87 -5.87
C ALA A 67 6.23 -4.39 -5.68
N ALA A 68 6.39 -5.71 -5.55
CA ALA A 68 7.69 -6.33 -5.40
C ALA A 68 8.55 -6.18 -6.66
N CYS A 69 7.95 -6.23 -7.85
CA CYS A 69 8.67 -5.95 -9.09
C CYS A 69 9.16 -4.50 -9.17
N GLU A 70 8.35 -3.52 -8.76
CA GLU A 70 8.79 -2.11 -8.72
C GLU A 70 9.91 -1.89 -7.69
N ALA A 71 9.81 -2.51 -6.51
CA ALA A 71 10.87 -2.46 -5.51
C ALA A 71 12.18 -3.09 -6.02
N ALA A 72 12.11 -4.22 -6.72
CA ALA A 72 13.26 -4.88 -7.32
C ALA A 72 13.90 -4.08 -8.48
N LEU A 73 13.11 -3.26 -9.20
CA LEU A 73 13.64 -2.33 -10.20
C LEU A 73 14.25 -1.06 -9.58
N GLY A 74 13.80 -0.68 -8.39
CA GLY A 74 14.29 0.49 -7.67
C GLY A 74 15.56 0.26 -6.85
N LEU A 75 15.91 -1.00 -6.56
CA LEU A 75 17.14 -1.43 -5.89
C LEU A 75 18.25 -1.74 -6.89
#